data_AF-A0A392T6P7-F1
#
_entry.id   AF-A0A392T6P7-F1
#
_cell.length_a   1.000
_cell.length_b   1.000
_cell.length_c   1.000
_cell.angle_alpha   90.00
_cell.angle_beta   90.00
_cell.angle_gamma   90.00
#
_symmetry.space_group_name_H-M   'P 1'
#
loop_
_entity.id
_entity.type
_entity.pdbx_description
1 polymer ?
#
loop_
_entity_poly.entity_id
_entity_poly.type
_entity_poly.pdbx_seq_one_letter_code
_entity_poly.pdbx_strand_id
1 'polypeptide(L)' 'MIVRRAMKNSTVVAGGGAIDMEISRYLRQHARTIAGKSQLFINSYAKALE' A
#
# COMPACT_ATOMS: atom_id res chain seq x y z
N MET A 1 8.54 -20.79 5.75
CA MET A 1 9.88 -20.35 6.19
C MET A 1 10.28 -19.08 5.43
N ILE A 2 10.64 -18.00 6.12
CA ILE A 2 10.95 -16.68 5.52
C ILE A 2 12.21 -16.73 4.66
N VAL A 3 13.26 -17.43 5.11
CA VAL A 3 14.52 -17.59 4.35
C VAL A 3 14.28 -18.22 2.97
N ARG A 4 13.44 -19.27 2.88
CA ARG A 4 13.06 -19.86 1.59
C ARG A 4 12.31 -18.88 0.68
N ARG A 5 11.54 -17.94 1.23
CA ARG A 5 10.87 -16.88 0.45
C ARG A 5 11.87 -15.84 -0.06
N ALA A 6 12.85 -15.46 0.77
CA ALA A 6 13.93 -14.55 0.36
C ALA A 6 14.83 -15.15 -0.72
N MET A 7 15.07 -16.47 -0.70
CA MET A 7 15.83 -17.13 -1.77
C MET A 7 15.06 -17.27 -3.09
N LYS A 8 13.72 -17.30 -3.05
CA LYS A 8 12.87 -17.44 -4.24
C LYS A 8 12.53 -16.10 -4.91
N ASN A 9 12.56 -14.99 -4.17
CA ASN A 9 12.22 -13.67 -4.68
C ASN A 9 13.49 -12.81 -4.75
N SER A 10 13.73 -12.15 -5.88
CA SER A 10 14.89 -11.27 -6.06
C SER A 10 14.75 -9.92 -5.36
N THR A 11 13.59 -9.61 -4.80
CA THR A 11 13.29 -8.32 -4.17
C THR A 11 12.75 -8.48 -2.76
N VAL A 12 13.12 -7.53 -1.90
CA VAL A 12 12.71 -7.43 -0.50
C VAL A 12 12.27 -5.99 -0.24
N VAL A 13 11.24 -5.81 0.58
CA VAL A 13 10.70 -4.49 0.95
C VAL A 13 11.04 -4.15 2.40
N ALA A 14 10.99 -2.87 2.72
CA ALA A 14 11.14 -2.40 4.10
C ALA A 14 9.97 -2.89 4.98
N GLY A 15 10.28 -3.22 6.23
CA GLY A 15 9.29 -3.62 7.25
C GLY A 15 8.85 -2.45 8.14
N GLY A 16 8.32 -2.78 9.33
CA GLY A 16 7.98 -1.77 10.35
C GLY A 16 6.87 -0.80 9.94
N GLY A 17 5.96 -1.22 9.07
CA GLY A 17 4.88 -0.36 8.54
C GLY A 17 5.32 0.62 7.45
N ALA A 18 6.61 0.67 7.09
CA ALA A 18 7.12 1.61 6.10
C ALA A 18 6.45 1.41 4.73
N ILE A 19 6.21 0.15 4.33
CA ILE A 19 5.54 -0.16 3.06
C ILE A 19 4.05 0.19 3.11
N ASP A 20 3.38 -0.02 4.24
CA ASP A 20 1.95 0.25 4.40
C ASP A 20 1.69 1.77 4.33
N MET A 21 2.58 2.58 4.91
CA MET A 21 2.51 4.05 4.80
C MET A 21 2.71 4.52 3.37
N GLU A 22 3.65 3.92 2.64
CA GLU A 22 3.93 4.29 1.26
C GLU A 22 2.76 3.93 0.33
N ILE A 23 2.14 2.76 0.54
CA ILE A 23 0.93 2.37 -0.19
C ILE A 23 -0.24 3.28 0.15
N SER A 24 -0.46 3.61 1.44
CA SER A 24 -1.49 4.55 1.86
C SER A 24 -1.33 5.91 1.15
N ARG A 25 -0.10 6.44 1.14
CA ARG A 25 0.23 7.70 0.46
C ARG A 25 -0.07 7.63 -1.04
N TYR A 26 0.36 6.56 -1.71
CA TYR A 26 0.10 6.35 -3.13
C TYR A 26 -1.40 6.29 -3.44
N LEU A 27 -2.17 5.50 -2.67
CA LEU A 27 -3.60 5.36 -2.86
C LEU A 27 -4.37 6.65 -2.67
N ARG A 28 -3.98 7.51 -1.71
CA ARG A 28 -4.57 8.84 -1.56
C ARG A 28 -4.31 9.74 -2.76
N GLN A 29 -3.11 9.66 -3.35
CA GLN A 29 -2.79 10.41 -4.56
C GLN A 29 -3.63 9.91 -5.74
N HIS A 30 -3.73 8.59 -5.88
CA HIS A 30 -4.58 7.98 -6.92
C HIS A 30 -6.07 8.27 -6.72
N ALA A 31 -6.55 8.32 -5.49
CA ALA A 31 -7.94 8.65 -5.20
C ALA A 31 -8.32 10.05 -5.73
N ARG A 32 -7.38 11.02 -5.73
CA ARG A 32 -7.60 12.36 -6.28
C ARG A 32 -7.80 12.39 -7.79
N THR A 33 -7.38 11.35 -8.51
CA THR A 33 -7.61 11.24 -9.96
C THR A 33 -8.97 10.63 -10.30
N ILE A 34 -9.72 10.16 -9.30
CA ILE A 34 -11.01 9.49 -9.48
C ILE A 34 -12.12 10.44 -9.05
N ALA A 35 -13.05 10.71 -9.96
CA ALA A 35 -14.19 11.56 -9.69
C ALA A 35 -15.32 10.78 -8.98
N GLY A 36 -16.05 11.47 -8.11
CA GLY A 36 -17.27 10.97 -7.50
C GLY A 36 -17.04 10.05 -6.29
N LYS A 37 -18.09 9.29 -5.93
CA LYS A 37 -18.14 8.54 -4.67
C LYS A 37 -17.09 7.42 -4.59
N SER A 38 -16.59 6.93 -5.72
CA SER A 38 -15.54 5.92 -5.78
C SER A 38 -14.25 6.35 -5.06
N GLN A 39 -13.96 7.65 -5.04
CA GLN A 39 -12.83 8.23 -4.32
C GLN A 39 -12.88 7.94 -2.80
N LEU A 40 -14.08 7.90 -2.21
CA LEU A 40 -14.27 7.68 -0.77
C LEU A 40 -13.85 6.27 -0.34
N PHE A 41 -14.10 5.26 -1.19
CA PHE A 41 -13.69 3.89 -0.89
C PHE A 41 -12.17 3.75 -0.89
N ILE A 42 -11.49 4.36 -1.87
CA ILE A 42 -10.03 4.30 -1.99
C ILE A 42 -9.37 5.05 -0.83
N ASN A 43 -9.91 6.22 -0.46
CA ASN A 43 -9.45 6.95 0.72
C ASN A 43 -9.65 6.16 2.02
N SER A 44 -10.78 5.45 2.15
CA SER A 44 -11.05 4.58 3.31
C SER A 44 -10.07 3.41 3.38
N TYR A 45 -9.78 2.79 2.24
CA TYR A 45 -8.80 1.70 2.16
C TYR A 45 -7.38 2.19 2.46
N ALA A 46 -6.99 3.36 1.92
CA ALA A 46 -5.70 3.98 2.24
C ALA A 46 -5.57 4.27 3.75
N LYS A 47 -6.65 4.72 4.41
CA LYS A 47 -6.66 4.95 5.86
C LYS A 47 -6.54 3.65 6.66
N ALA A 48 -7.05 2.52 6.16
CA ALA A 48 -6.95 1.23 6.84
C ALA A 48 -5.55 0.60 6.80
N LEU A 49 -4.67 1.11 5.92
CA LEU A 49 -3.26 0.72 5.85
C LEU A 49 -2.38 1.51 6.85
N GLU A 50 -2.93 2.54 7.50
CA GLU A 50 -2.29 3.28 8.59
C GLU A 50 -2.69 2.73 9.96
#